data_AF-A0A2M7H280-F1
#
_entry.id   AF-A0A2M7H280-F1
#
_cell.length_a   1.000
_cell.length_b   1.000
_cell.length_c   1.000
_cell.angle_alpha   90.00
_cell.angle_beta   90.00
_cell.angle_gamma   90.00
#
_symmetry.space_group_name_H-M   'P 1'
#
loop_
_entity.id
_entity.type
_entity.pdbx_description
1 polymer ?
#
loop_
_entity_poly.entity_id
_entity_poly.type
_entity_poly.pdbx_seq_one_letter_code
_entity_poly.pdbx_strand_id
1 'polypeptide(L)'
;MRPRRSIGDRAPARPRAVDLDRQPELAQRNFEVERDISEEDWQGMLQVLEEHRRSNWKLFSKQAMHMAIIFPERKADLKLDDEAWLGMFNELELTRESDLGAFSSLAMDMTIIFPDRRSELLLDDEVWQAMLQELEEYRGDYWPGFADLAMPMTVLFPDRRAEFRLDDEAWQGIEQDLEDFRGSNWWSGSSQVMIMAIISADEINISKNRGLELINHPQAEAITELPPRAVA
;
A
#
# COMPACT_ATOMS: atom_id res chain seq x y z
N MET A 1 -59.48 11.81 -17.31
CA MET A 1 -58.83 12.90 -16.56
C MET A 1 -57.52 12.36 -15.99
N ARG A 2 -56.36 12.90 -16.39
CA ARG A 2 -55.05 12.52 -15.83
C ARG A 2 -54.58 13.62 -14.86
N PRO A 3 -54.09 13.29 -13.65
CA PRO A 3 -53.62 14.28 -12.70
C PRO A 3 -52.27 14.86 -13.15
N ARG A 4 -52.16 16.20 -13.12
CA ARG A 4 -50.90 16.93 -13.32
C ARG A 4 -50.04 16.76 -12.07
N ARG A 5 -48.79 16.28 -12.21
CA ARG A 5 -47.81 16.30 -11.13
C ARG A 5 -47.31 17.72 -10.88
N SER A 6 -47.25 18.09 -9.61
CA SER A 6 -46.65 19.34 -9.11
C SER A 6 -45.18 19.40 -9.48
N ILE A 7 -44.77 20.44 -10.21
CA ILE A 7 -43.37 20.81 -10.42
C ILE A 7 -42.97 21.58 -9.15
N GLY A 8 -42.45 20.86 -8.17
CA GLY A 8 -41.90 21.44 -6.96
C GLY A 8 -40.87 20.45 -6.44
N ASP A 9 -39.64 20.59 -6.92
CA ASP A 9 -38.38 20.25 -6.25
C ASP A 9 -37.27 20.54 -7.26
N ARG A 10 -36.85 21.81 -7.30
CA ARG A 10 -35.59 22.20 -7.96
C ARG A 10 -34.47 21.55 -7.14
N ALA A 11 -33.73 20.63 -7.77
CA ALA A 11 -32.46 20.16 -7.24
C ALA A 11 -31.60 21.38 -6.84
N PRO A 12 -30.84 21.31 -5.73
CA PRO A 12 -29.97 22.41 -5.33
C PRO A 12 -29.04 22.77 -6.48
N ALA A 13 -28.95 24.06 -6.77
CA ALA A 13 -28.08 24.56 -7.83
C ALA A 13 -26.65 24.10 -7.56
N ARG A 14 -26.02 23.43 -8.53
CA ARG A 14 -24.59 23.13 -8.47
C ARG A 14 -23.83 24.46 -8.25
N PRO A 15 -22.90 24.54 -7.29
CA PRO A 15 -22.05 25.70 -7.11
C PRO A 15 -21.41 26.11 -8.44
N ARG A 16 -21.39 27.40 -8.74
CA ARG A 16 -20.72 27.89 -9.96
C ARG A 16 -19.21 27.79 -9.72
N ALA A 17 -18.42 27.51 -10.76
CA ALA A 17 -16.96 27.40 -10.64
C ALA A 17 -16.29 28.63 -9.97
N VAL A 18 -16.94 29.80 -10.03
CA VAL A 18 -16.49 31.05 -9.41
C VAL A 18 -16.59 31.03 -7.87
N ASP A 19 -17.36 30.11 -7.29
CA ASP A 19 -17.49 29.94 -5.83
C ASP A 19 -16.37 29.06 -5.24
N LEU A 20 -15.53 28.44 -6.07
CA LEU A 20 -14.38 27.63 -5.62
C LEU A 20 -13.12 28.47 -5.35
N ASP A 21 -13.02 29.68 -5.91
CA ASP A 21 -11.87 30.59 -5.75
C ASP A 21 -11.80 31.26 -4.36
N ARG A 22 -12.71 30.91 -3.44
CA ARG A 22 -12.78 31.46 -2.07
C ARG A 22 -12.74 30.41 -0.98
N GLN A 23 -12.17 29.23 -1.24
CA GLN A 23 -11.72 28.42 -0.12
C GLN A 23 -10.44 29.08 0.42
N PRO A 24 -10.43 29.56 1.68
CA PRO A 24 -9.18 30.00 2.30
C PRO A 24 -8.20 28.85 2.17
N GLU A 25 -6.96 29.16 1.77
CA GLU A 25 -5.85 28.22 1.69
C GLU A 25 -6.05 27.14 2.74
N LEU A 26 -6.43 25.93 2.29
CA LEU A 26 -6.42 24.74 3.14
C LEU A 26 -4.96 24.62 3.52
N ALA A 27 -4.59 25.25 4.63
CA ALA A 27 -3.24 25.18 5.17
C ALA A 27 -2.92 23.70 5.18
N GLN A 28 -1.90 23.33 4.40
CA GLN A 28 -1.41 21.96 4.28
C GLN A 28 -0.94 21.54 5.67
N ARG A 29 -1.89 21.10 6.48
CA ARG A 29 -1.64 20.57 7.81
C ARG A 29 -1.27 19.12 7.61
N ASN A 30 -0.06 18.77 8.02
CA ASN A 30 0.39 17.39 8.02
C ASN A 30 -0.45 16.59 9.03
N PHE A 31 -0.81 15.37 8.63
CA PHE A 31 -1.40 14.39 9.54
C PHE A 31 -0.38 14.05 10.63
N GLU A 32 -0.79 14.24 11.89
CA GLU A 32 0.02 13.92 13.06
C GLU A 32 -0.72 12.84 13.83
N VAL A 33 -0.21 11.61 13.73
CA VAL A 33 -0.82 10.39 14.30
C VAL A 33 -1.29 10.60 15.75
N GLU A 34 -0.41 11.09 16.61
CA GLU A 34 -0.68 11.32 18.05
C GLU A 34 -1.78 12.34 18.35
N ARG A 35 -2.05 13.24 17.40
CA ARG A 35 -3.04 14.31 17.55
C ARG A 35 -4.36 13.96 16.85
N ASP A 36 -4.25 13.29 15.72
CA ASP A 36 -5.36 13.09 14.78
C ASP A 36 -6.05 11.74 14.97
N ILE A 37 -5.44 10.80 15.70
CA ILE A 37 -6.07 9.55 16.14
C ILE A 37 -6.21 9.57 17.66
N SER A 38 -7.45 9.44 18.15
CA SER A 38 -7.74 9.42 19.58
C SER A 38 -7.47 8.06 20.20
N GLU A 39 -7.39 8.00 21.54
CA GLU A 39 -7.31 6.70 22.24
C GLU A 39 -8.58 5.87 22.02
N GLU A 40 -9.75 6.48 21.80
CA GLU A 40 -10.98 5.75 21.46
C GLU A 40 -10.88 5.07 20.10
N ASP A 41 -10.33 5.77 19.09
CA ASP A 41 -10.07 5.20 17.76
C ASP A 41 -9.10 4.01 17.86
N TRP A 42 -8.04 4.16 18.66
CA TRP A 42 -7.09 3.08 18.90
C TRP A 42 -7.74 1.85 19.54
N GLN A 43 -8.53 2.03 20.60
CA GLN A 43 -9.25 0.92 21.24
C GLN A 43 -10.24 0.26 20.28
N GLY A 44 -10.91 1.04 19.42
CA GLY A 44 -11.76 0.52 18.36
C GLY A 44 -10.99 -0.35 17.36
N MET A 45 -9.80 0.09 16.93
CA MET A 45 -8.93 -0.71 16.06
C MET A 45 -8.46 -2.00 16.73
N LEU A 46 -8.10 -1.97 18.02
CA LEU A 46 -7.74 -3.17 18.78
C LEU A 46 -8.91 -4.17 18.88
N GLN A 47 -10.13 -3.67 19.07
CA GLN A 47 -11.31 -4.53 19.10
C GLN A 47 -11.50 -5.25 17.76
N VAL A 48 -11.46 -4.52 16.64
CA VAL A 48 -11.60 -5.10 15.29
C VAL A 48 -10.46 -6.09 15.01
N LEU A 49 -9.24 -5.77 15.43
CA LEU A 49 -8.10 -6.67 15.30
C LEU A 49 -8.34 -8.00 16.05
N GLU A 50 -8.83 -7.94 17.29
CA GLU A 50 -9.17 -9.13 18.07
C GLU A 50 -10.32 -9.95 17.46
N GLU A 51 -11.30 -9.29 16.84
CA GLU A 51 -12.36 -9.97 16.08
C GLU A 51 -11.80 -10.71 14.86
N HIS A 52 -10.87 -10.10 14.12
CA HIS A 52 -10.17 -10.75 13.02
C HIS A 52 -9.31 -11.92 13.49
N ARG A 53 -8.59 -11.78 14.61
CA ARG A 53 -7.75 -12.86 15.18
C ARG A 53 -8.52 -14.16 15.38
N ARG A 54 -9.82 -14.07 15.68
CA ARG A 54 -10.68 -15.23 15.93
C ARG A 54 -11.32 -15.84 14.68
N SER A 55 -11.29 -15.13 13.56
CA SER A 55 -12.16 -15.47 12.41
C SER A 55 -11.47 -15.44 11.05
N ASN A 56 -10.45 -14.60 10.87
CA ASN A 56 -9.82 -14.37 9.59
C ASN A 56 -8.38 -13.87 9.73
N TRP A 57 -7.41 -14.78 9.55
CA TRP A 57 -5.99 -14.47 9.68
C TRP A 57 -5.46 -13.53 8.59
N LYS A 58 -6.06 -13.52 7.40
CA LYS A 58 -5.73 -12.58 6.32
C LYS A 58 -6.13 -11.14 6.67
N LEU A 59 -7.30 -10.95 7.27
CA LEU A 59 -7.71 -9.62 7.74
C LEU A 59 -6.97 -9.20 9.01
N PHE A 60 -6.63 -10.17 9.88
CA PHE A 60 -5.83 -9.92 11.07
C PHE A 60 -4.44 -9.40 10.71
N SER A 61 -3.70 -10.12 9.85
CA SER A 61 -2.35 -9.76 9.39
C SER A 61 -2.32 -8.38 8.77
N LYS A 62 -3.21 -8.09 7.82
CA LYS A 62 -3.31 -6.78 7.17
C LYS A 62 -3.58 -5.64 8.15
N GLN A 63 -4.54 -5.83 9.06
CA GLN A 63 -4.86 -4.83 10.08
C GLN A 63 -3.68 -4.62 11.04
N ALA A 64 -3.07 -5.71 11.51
CA ALA A 64 -1.90 -5.67 12.39
C ALA A 64 -0.72 -4.95 11.74
N MET A 65 -0.47 -5.22 10.45
CA MET A 65 0.57 -4.54 9.68
C MET A 65 0.31 -3.04 9.61
N HIS A 66 -0.89 -2.60 9.21
CA HIS A 66 -1.21 -1.17 9.16
C HIS A 66 -1.03 -0.51 10.53
N MET A 67 -1.52 -1.13 11.60
CA MET A 67 -1.36 -0.59 12.95
C MET A 67 0.11 -0.52 13.37
N ALA A 68 0.93 -1.52 13.04
CA ALA A 68 2.36 -1.54 13.35
C ALA A 68 3.17 -0.50 12.55
N ILE A 69 2.72 -0.14 11.34
CA ILE A 69 3.35 0.92 10.53
C ILE A 69 2.97 2.30 11.06
N ILE A 70 1.70 2.52 11.41
CA ILE A 70 1.20 3.82 11.87
C ILE A 70 1.62 4.12 13.31
N PHE A 71 1.62 3.09 14.18
CA PHE A 71 1.91 3.18 15.61
C PHE A 71 3.04 2.21 16.04
N PRO A 72 4.26 2.37 15.51
CA PRO A 72 5.37 1.46 15.80
C PRO A 72 5.68 1.34 17.29
N GLU A 73 5.54 2.43 18.05
CA GLU A 73 5.73 2.47 19.51
C GLU A 73 4.67 1.68 20.29
N ARG A 74 3.49 1.44 19.69
CA ARG A 74 2.38 0.67 20.30
C ARG A 74 2.31 -0.78 19.83
N LYS A 75 3.31 -1.26 19.10
CA LYS A 75 3.33 -2.63 18.56
C LYS A 75 3.13 -3.72 19.63
N ALA A 76 3.56 -3.47 20.86
CA ALA A 76 3.36 -4.40 21.99
C ALA A 76 1.88 -4.66 22.33
N ASP A 77 0.99 -3.70 22.04
CA ASP A 77 -0.45 -3.80 22.31
C ASP A 77 -1.16 -4.75 21.33
N LEU A 78 -0.56 -5.01 20.16
CA LEU A 78 -1.14 -5.81 19.08
C LEU A 78 -1.16 -7.32 19.36
N LYS A 79 -0.56 -7.77 20.47
CA LYS A 79 -0.44 -9.18 20.88
C LYS A 79 0.12 -10.08 19.76
N LEU A 80 1.18 -9.63 19.11
CA LEU A 80 1.92 -10.38 18.09
C LEU A 80 2.78 -11.48 18.74
N ASP A 81 2.11 -12.50 19.27
CA ASP A 81 2.69 -13.65 19.96
C ASP A 81 2.78 -14.89 19.05
N ASP A 82 3.21 -16.01 19.61
CA ASP A 82 3.35 -17.28 18.87
C ASP A 82 2.03 -17.83 18.35
N GLU A 83 0.91 -17.58 19.04
CA GLU A 83 -0.41 -17.99 18.55
C GLU A 83 -0.77 -17.20 17.30
N ALA A 84 -0.58 -15.88 17.32
CA ALA A 84 -0.79 -15.03 16.16
C ALA A 84 0.09 -15.46 14.97
N TRP A 85 1.37 -15.74 15.23
CA TRP A 85 2.26 -16.26 14.20
C TRP A 85 1.76 -17.58 13.60
N LEU A 86 1.48 -18.59 14.44
CA LEU A 86 1.05 -19.90 13.97
C LEU A 86 -0.26 -19.83 13.19
N GLY A 87 -1.20 -18.97 13.63
CA GLY A 87 -2.46 -18.72 12.94
C GLY A 87 -2.25 -18.22 11.52
N MET A 88 -1.45 -17.17 11.35
CA MET A 88 -1.15 -16.61 10.03
C MET A 88 -0.27 -17.53 9.19
N PHE A 89 0.69 -18.22 9.80
CA PHE A 89 1.55 -19.16 9.08
C PHE A 89 0.75 -20.31 8.48
N ASN A 90 -0.23 -20.85 9.22
CA ASN A 90 -1.11 -21.88 8.68
C ASN A 90 -1.96 -21.36 7.50
N GLU A 91 -2.47 -20.13 7.58
CA GLU A 91 -3.20 -19.49 6.46
C GLU A 91 -2.29 -19.26 5.25
N LEU A 92 -1.04 -18.86 5.48
CA LEU A 92 -0.02 -18.70 4.45
C LEU A 92 0.21 -20.01 3.69
N GLU A 93 0.40 -21.12 4.40
CA GLU A 93 0.62 -22.43 3.78
C GLU A 93 -0.59 -22.90 2.96
N LEU A 94 -1.82 -22.54 3.35
CA LEU A 94 -3.03 -22.86 2.56
C LEU A 94 -3.09 -22.10 1.22
N THR A 95 -2.49 -20.91 1.15
CA THR A 95 -2.48 -20.07 -0.05
C THR A 95 -1.28 -20.29 -0.95
N ARG A 96 -0.18 -20.86 -0.42
CA ARG A 96 1.12 -21.02 -1.11
C ARG A 96 1.04 -21.61 -2.52
N GLU A 97 0.21 -22.63 -2.73
CA GLU A 97 0.07 -23.30 -4.03
C GLU A 97 -1.19 -22.88 -4.82
N SER A 98 -2.13 -22.18 -4.19
CA SER A 98 -3.47 -21.96 -4.74
C SER A 98 -3.78 -20.52 -5.12
N ASP A 99 -3.17 -19.55 -4.43
CA ASP A 99 -3.39 -18.12 -4.60
C ASP A 99 -2.10 -17.38 -4.21
N LEU A 100 -1.19 -17.25 -5.17
CA LEU A 100 0.10 -16.59 -5.01
C LEU A 100 -0.02 -15.10 -4.67
N GLY A 101 -1.09 -14.43 -5.14
CA GLY A 101 -1.43 -13.07 -4.74
C GLY A 101 -1.77 -12.98 -3.24
N ALA A 102 -2.61 -13.88 -2.74
CA ALA A 102 -2.91 -13.94 -1.31
C ALA A 102 -1.68 -14.34 -0.48
N PHE A 103 -0.91 -15.32 -0.96
CA PHE A 103 0.33 -15.77 -0.31
C PHE A 103 1.34 -14.63 -0.20
N SER A 104 1.63 -13.92 -1.30
CA SER A 104 2.61 -12.82 -1.32
C SER A 104 2.19 -11.67 -0.40
N SER A 105 0.92 -11.27 -0.43
CA SER A 105 0.39 -10.24 0.48
C SER A 105 0.53 -10.67 1.95
N LEU A 106 0.15 -11.90 2.30
CA LEU A 106 0.24 -12.37 3.67
C LEU A 106 1.70 -12.53 4.14
N ALA A 107 2.59 -13.03 3.28
CA ALA A 107 4.02 -13.12 3.58
C ALA A 107 4.65 -11.74 3.80
N MET A 108 4.23 -10.72 3.04
CA MET A 108 4.65 -9.33 3.23
C MET A 108 4.21 -8.81 4.60
N ASP A 109 2.92 -8.96 4.93
CA ASP A 109 2.37 -8.54 6.22
C ASP A 109 3.14 -9.20 7.38
N MET A 110 3.35 -10.51 7.30
CA MET A 110 4.10 -11.30 8.29
C MET A 110 5.56 -10.86 8.39
N THR A 111 6.21 -10.53 7.27
CA THR A 111 7.59 -9.99 7.27
C THR A 111 7.66 -8.69 8.05
N ILE A 112 6.69 -7.79 7.87
CA ILE A 112 6.70 -6.47 8.49
C ILE A 112 6.44 -6.57 10.00
N ILE A 113 5.49 -7.43 10.42
CA ILE A 113 5.10 -7.54 11.83
C ILE A 113 5.99 -8.52 12.62
N PHE A 114 6.56 -9.55 11.98
CA PHE A 114 7.52 -10.51 12.56
C PHE A 114 8.85 -10.58 11.78
N PRO A 115 9.64 -9.49 11.72
CA PRO A 115 10.87 -9.46 10.92
C PRO A 115 11.90 -10.50 11.37
N ASP A 116 11.98 -10.78 12.68
CA ASP A 116 12.90 -11.77 13.25
C ASP A 116 12.59 -13.22 12.79
N ARG A 117 11.38 -13.47 12.27
CA ARG A 117 10.90 -14.79 11.83
C ARG A 117 10.82 -14.92 10.31
N ARG A 118 11.28 -13.91 9.57
CA ARG A 118 11.22 -13.91 8.10
C ARG A 118 11.83 -15.16 7.47
N SER A 119 12.91 -15.69 8.04
CA SER A 119 13.56 -16.92 7.54
C SER A 119 12.67 -18.17 7.63
N GLU A 120 11.64 -18.15 8.47
CA GLU A 120 10.67 -19.25 8.61
C GLU A 120 9.64 -19.27 7.48
N LEU A 121 9.50 -18.19 6.69
CA LEU A 121 8.52 -18.08 5.61
C LEU A 121 8.87 -18.90 4.36
N LEU A 122 10.07 -19.51 4.30
CA LEU A 122 10.52 -20.33 3.18
C LEU A 122 10.40 -19.60 1.83
N LEU A 123 10.93 -18.37 1.77
CA LEU A 123 10.98 -17.52 0.57
C LEU A 123 12.21 -17.88 -0.27
N ASP A 124 12.17 -19.05 -0.90
CA ASP A 124 13.27 -19.57 -1.72
C ASP A 124 13.14 -19.17 -3.21
N ASP A 125 14.06 -19.67 -4.03
CA ASP A 125 14.08 -19.42 -5.47
C ASP A 125 12.84 -19.98 -6.19
N GLU A 126 12.23 -21.05 -5.67
CA GLU A 126 11.03 -21.63 -6.30
C GLU A 126 9.83 -20.69 -6.13
N VAL A 127 9.60 -20.21 -4.90
CA VAL A 127 8.56 -19.20 -4.61
C VAL A 127 8.79 -17.94 -5.43
N TRP A 128 10.04 -17.48 -5.51
CA TRP A 128 10.39 -16.33 -6.34
C TRP A 128 10.02 -16.53 -7.81
N GLN A 129 10.43 -17.64 -8.43
CA GLN A 129 10.18 -17.87 -9.85
C GLN A 129 8.68 -17.98 -10.14
N ALA A 130 7.92 -18.60 -9.25
CA ALA A 130 6.46 -18.69 -9.37
C ALA A 130 5.80 -17.30 -9.37
N MET A 131 6.17 -16.42 -8.42
CA MET A 131 5.68 -15.05 -8.39
C MET A 131 6.12 -14.23 -9.60
N LEU A 132 7.38 -14.37 -10.03
CA LEU A 132 7.89 -13.64 -11.20
C LEU A 132 7.16 -14.07 -12.48
N GLN A 133 6.85 -15.36 -12.62
CA GLN A 133 6.06 -15.85 -13.74
C GLN A 133 4.66 -15.22 -13.74
N GLU A 134 3.94 -15.24 -12.61
CA GLU A 134 2.60 -14.66 -12.53
C GLU A 134 2.63 -13.13 -12.75
N LEU A 135 3.66 -12.45 -12.26
CA LEU A 135 3.85 -11.03 -12.52
C LEU A 135 3.98 -10.73 -14.02
N GLU A 136 4.74 -11.56 -14.75
CA GLU A 136 4.85 -11.43 -16.21
C GLU A 136 3.56 -11.81 -16.95
N GLU A 137 2.72 -12.69 -16.39
CA GLU A 137 1.39 -13.00 -16.94
C GLU A 137 0.43 -11.79 -16.83
N TYR A 138 0.59 -10.93 -15.82
CA TYR A 138 -0.19 -9.69 -15.71
C TYR A 138 0.34 -8.55 -16.59
N ARG A 139 1.61 -8.60 -17.00
CA ARG A 139 2.25 -7.51 -17.75
C ARG A 139 1.56 -7.30 -19.09
N GLY A 140 1.18 -6.04 -19.37
CA GLY A 140 0.51 -5.64 -20.62
C GLY A 140 -0.99 -5.92 -20.66
N ASP A 141 -1.50 -6.82 -19.81
CA ASP A 141 -2.90 -7.27 -19.83
C ASP A 141 -3.71 -6.78 -18.61
N TYR A 142 -3.13 -6.78 -17.40
CA TYR A 142 -3.82 -6.42 -16.16
C TYR A 142 -2.91 -5.73 -15.14
N TRP A 143 -2.75 -4.42 -15.32
CA TRP A 143 -1.90 -3.58 -14.46
C TRP A 143 -2.26 -3.55 -12.97
N PRO A 144 -3.54 -3.60 -12.54
CA PRO A 144 -3.85 -3.71 -11.11
C PRO A 144 -3.24 -4.96 -10.47
N GLY A 145 -3.37 -6.13 -11.13
CA GLY A 145 -2.78 -7.38 -10.64
C GLY A 145 -1.27 -7.37 -10.67
N PHE A 146 -0.68 -6.76 -11.71
CA PHE A 146 0.76 -6.52 -11.78
C PHE A 146 1.25 -5.70 -10.58
N ALA A 147 0.59 -4.57 -10.30
CA ALA A 147 0.96 -3.66 -9.21
C ALA A 147 0.76 -4.32 -7.82
N ASP A 148 -0.37 -5.00 -7.63
CA ASP A 148 -0.71 -5.73 -6.41
C ASP A 148 0.30 -6.84 -6.08
N LEU A 149 0.89 -7.50 -7.08
CA LEU A 149 1.93 -8.52 -6.88
C LEU A 149 3.35 -7.93 -6.80
N ALA A 150 3.65 -6.87 -7.55
CA ALA A 150 4.96 -6.21 -7.53
C ALA A 150 5.28 -5.60 -6.16
N MET A 151 4.28 -5.05 -5.46
CA MET A 151 4.44 -4.48 -4.12
C MET A 151 4.98 -5.49 -3.09
N PRO A 152 4.30 -6.61 -2.80
CA PRO A 152 4.82 -7.59 -1.85
C PRO A 152 6.15 -8.18 -2.31
N MET A 153 6.34 -8.43 -3.61
CA MET A 153 7.64 -8.90 -4.11
C MET A 153 8.77 -7.92 -3.78
N THR A 154 8.54 -6.61 -3.87
CA THR A 154 9.53 -5.57 -3.51
C THR A 154 9.97 -5.68 -2.04
N VAL A 155 9.05 -5.99 -1.15
CA VAL A 155 9.32 -6.15 0.29
C VAL A 155 9.92 -7.54 0.60
N LEU A 156 9.48 -8.57 -0.14
CA LEU A 156 9.89 -9.95 0.07
C LEU A 156 11.22 -10.30 -0.57
N PHE A 157 11.64 -9.60 -1.62
CA PHE A 157 12.87 -9.88 -2.35
C PHE A 157 13.58 -8.59 -2.78
N PRO A 158 13.96 -7.71 -1.83
CA PRO A 158 14.49 -6.38 -2.15
C PRO A 158 15.76 -6.45 -3.02
N ASP A 159 16.61 -7.45 -2.79
CA ASP A 159 17.87 -7.65 -3.55
C ASP A 159 17.64 -8.10 -5.01
N ARG A 160 16.43 -8.53 -5.34
CA ARG A 160 16.05 -9.02 -6.67
C ARG A 160 15.17 -8.06 -7.44
N ARG A 161 14.96 -6.84 -6.91
CA ARG A 161 14.07 -5.84 -7.50
C ARG A 161 14.39 -5.49 -8.97
N ALA A 162 15.66 -5.55 -9.36
CA ALA A 162 16.07 -5.32 -10.75
C ALA A 162 15.46 -6.35 -11.73
N GLU A 163 15.08 -7.54 -11.26
CA GLU A 163 14.46 -8.59 -12.06
C GLU A 163 12.96 -8.36 -12.31
N PHE A 164 12.29 -7.47 -11.55
CA PHE A 164 10.86 -7.14 -11.76
C PHE A 164 10.57 -6.47 -13.09
N ARG A 165 11.61 -5.93 -13.76
CA ARG A 165 11.48 -5.13 -14.98
C ARG A 165 10.40 -4.05 -14.83
N LEU A 166 10.52 -3.22 -13.79
CA LEU A 166 9.74 -1.99 -13.62
C LEU A 166 10.22 -0.93 -14.63
N ASP A 167 10.09 -1.24 -15.92
CA ASP A 167 10.45 -0.40 -17.06
C ASP A 167 9.35 0.63 -17.36
N ASP A 168 9.60 1.49 -18.36
CA ASP A 168 8.69 2.58 -18.72
C ASP A 168 7.28 2.08 -19.07
N GLU A 169 7.16 0.89 -19.66
CA GLU A 169 5.87 0.28 -19.98
C GLU A 169 5.10 -0.09 -18.71
N ALA A 170 5.76 -0.76 -17.76
CA ALA A 170 5.15 -1.11 -16.47
C ALA A 170 4.68 0.15 -15.72
N TRP A 171 5.53 1.19 -15.67
CA TRP A 171 5.17 2.44 -15.00
C TRP A 171 3.99 3.14 -15.67
N GLN A 172 3.97 3.23 -16.99
CA GLN A 172 2.83 3.81 -17.72
C GLN A 172 1.52 3.05 -17.44
N GLY A 173 1.59 1.72 -17.38
CA GLY A 173 0.45 0.88 -17.02
C GLY A 173 -0.10 1.15 -15.62
N ILE A 174 0.79 1.19 -14.64
CA ILE A 174 0.47 1.47 -13.23
C ILE A 174 -0.08 2.90 -13.04
N GLU A 175 0.49 3.88 -13.75
CA GLU A 175 0.04 5.27 -13.72
C GLU A 175 -1.36 5.44 -14.34
N GLN A 176 -1.62 4.78 -15.47
CA GLN A 176 -2.93 4.80 -16.11
C GLN A 176 -4.01 4.23 -15.17
N ASP A 177 -3.71 3.14 -14.48
CA ASP A 177 -4.61 2.54 -13.51
C ASP A 177 -4.90 3.48 -12.32
N LEU A 178 -3.88 4.20 -11.84
CA LEU A 178 -4.07 5.24 -10.81
C LEU A 178 -5.03 6.36 -11.29
N GLU A 179 -4.88 6.83 -12.53
CA GLU A 179 -5.75 7.86 -13.10
C GLU A 179 -7.20 7.37 -13.22
N ASP A 180 -7.41 6.12 -13.60
CA ASP A 180 -8.74 5.51 -13.69
C ASP A 180 -9.44 5.47 -12.32
N PHE A 181 -8.69 5.24 -11.23
CA PHE A 181 -9.23 5.27 -9.87
C PHE A 181 -9.45 6.68 -9.31
N ARG A 182 -8.63 7.67 -9.67
CA ARG A 182 -8.77 9.07 -9.21
C ARG A 182 -10.16 9.65 -9.51
N GLY A 183 -10.80 9.21 -10.58
CA GLY A 183 -12.14 9.66 -10.99
C GLY A 183 -13.32 8.88 -10.40
N SER A 184 -13.10 7.70 -9.82
CA SER A 184 -14.17 6.72 -9.59
C SER A 184 -14.20 6.09 -8.20
N ASN A 185 -13.03 5.82 -7.61
CA ASN A 185 -12.92 5.09 -6.35
C ASN A 185 -11.68 5.53 -5.56
N TRP A 186 -11.89 6.43 -4.60
CA TRP A 186 -10.81 6.99 -3.79
C TRP A 186 -10.03 5.90 -3.02
N TRP A 187 -10.71 4.85 -2.56
CA TRP A 187 -10.09 3.78 -1.79
C TRP A 187 -9.07 3.01 -2.63
N SER A 188 -9.48 2.59 -3.84
CA SER A 188 -8.57 1.95 -4.79
C SER A 188 -7.43 2.89 -5.19
N GLY A 189 -7.72 4.17 -5.43
CA GLY A 189 -6.68 5.16 -5.73
C GLY A 189 -5.65 5.31 -4.61
N SER A 190 -6.09 5.31 -3.35
CA SER A 190 -5.17 5.37 -2.20
C SER A 190 -4.31 4.12 -2.06
N SER A 191 -4.88 2.94 -2.33
CA SER A 191 -4.13 1.68 -2.37
C SER A 191 -3.07 1.70 -3.47
N GLN A 192 -3.43 2.20 -4.65
CA GLN A 192 -2.51 2.31 -5.79
C GLN A 192 -1.36 3.27 -5.50
N VAL A 193 -1.63 4.41 -4.86
CA VAL A 193 -0.56 5.33 -4.43
C VAL A 193 0.39 4.68 -3.44
N MET A 194 -0.12 3.88 -2.49
CA MET A 194 0.72 3.14 -1.54
C MET A 194 1.60 2.11 -2.26
N ILE A 195 1.02 1.33 -3.17
CA ILE A 195 1.75 0.38 -4.02
C ILE A 195 2.88 1.08 -4.75
N MET A 196 2.57 2.19 -5.44
CA MET A 196 3.56 3.00 -6.15
C MET A 196 4.67 3.52 -5.25
N ALA A 197 4.34 3.99 -4.04
CA ALA A 197 5.33 4.46 -3.08
C ALA A 197 6.30 3.35 -2.63
N ILE A 198 5.79 2.13 -2.42
CA ILE A 198 6.62 0.97 -2.03
C ILE A 198 7.49 0.51 -3.20
N ILE A 199 6.92 0.31 -4.38
CA ILE A 199 7.67 -0.17 -5.55
C ILE A 199 8.65 0.87 -6.11
N SER A 200 8.50 2.15 -5.79
CA SER A 200 9.43 3.23 -6.18
C SER A 200 10.57 3.43 -5.19
N ALA A 201 10.41 3.07 -3.91
CA ALA A 201 11.41 3.27 -2.86
C ALA A 201 12.78 2.68 -3.25
N ASP A 202 13.85 3.46 -3.21
CA ASP A 202 15.20 2.97 -3.58
C ASP A 202 15.67 1.80 -2.71
N GLU A 203 15.42 1.88 -1.40
CA GLU A 203 15.69 0.81 -0.45
C GLU A 203 14.48 0.57 0.46
N ILE A 204 14.30 -0.71 0.82
CA ILE A 204 13.33 -1.16 1.81
C ILE A 204 14.08 -1.65 3.03
N ASN A 205 13.83 -1.03 4.19
CA ASN A 205 14.34 -1.52 5.47
C ASN A 205 13.18 -2.01 6.32
N ILE A 206 13.31 -3.20 6.90
CA ILE A 206 12.30 -3.78 7.78
C ILE A 206 12.96 -4.03 9.13
N SER A 207 12.54 -3.27 10.13
CA SER A 207 13.10 -3.35 11.47
C SER A 207 12.06 -3.76 12.50
N LYS A 208 12.53 -4.39 13.58
CA LYS A 208 11.69 -4.79 14.71
C LYS A 208 10.88 -3.64 15.30
N ASN A 209 11.50 -2.46 15.38
CA ASN A 209 10.99 -1.30 16.10
C ASN A 209 10.16 -0.35 15.23
N ARG A 210 10.50 -0.21 13.94
CA ARG A 210 9.84 0.75 13.05
C ARG A 210 9.00 0.11 11.95
N GLY A 211 9.01 -1.22 11.84
CA GLY A 211 8.30 -1.92 10.78
C GLY A 211 8.95 -1.62 9.42
N LEU A 212 8.12 -1.25 8.44
CA LEU A 212 8.53 -0.94 7.07
C LEU A 212 9.01 0.51 6.95
N GLU A 213 10.23 0.70 6.48
CA GLU A 213 10.81 2.00 6.13
C GLU A 213 11.11 2.04 4.63
N LEU A 214 10.60 3.08 3.97
CA LEU A 214 10.88 3.38 2.56
C LEU A 214 11.96 4.45 2.50
N ILE A 215 13.10 4.13 1.92
CA ILE A 215 14.24 5.04 1.80
C ILE A 215 14.32 5.46 0.33
N ASN A 216 14.23 6.77 0.09
CA ASN A 216 14.47 7.37 -1.22
C ASN A 216 15.73 8.23 -1.13
N HIS A 217 16.69 7.97 -2.01
CA HIS A 217 17.88 8.78 -2.15
C HIS A 217 17.54 10.02 -2.97
N PRO A 218 18.07 11.20 -2.59
CA PRO A 218 17.97 12.36 -3.46
C PRO A 218 18.52 11.98 -4.83
N GLN A 219 17.71 12.08 -5.88
CA GLN A 219 18.23 11.99 -7.23
C GLN A 219 19.34 13.03 -7.33
N ALA A 220 20.58 12.59 -7.54
CA ALA A 220 21.69 13.50 -7.72
C ALA A 220 21.28 14.41 -8.87
N GLU A 221 20.93 15.66 -8.57
CA GLU A 221 20.62 16.65 -9.60
C GLU A 221 21.78 16.60 -10.58
N ALA A 222 21.49 16.26 -11.84
CA ALA A 222 22.49 16.29 -12.88
C ALA A 222 23.03 17.72 -12.88
N ILE A 223 24.22 17.90 -12.31
CA ILE A 223 24.94 19.17 -12.31
C ILE A 223 25.17 19.46 -13.78
N THR A 224 24.25 20.24 -14.35
CA THR A 224 24.37 20.70 -15.72
C THR A 224 25.47 21.73 -15.63
N GLU A 225 26.70 21.35 -15.96
CA GLU A 225 27.83 22.28 -16.01
C GLU A 225 27.38 23.49 -16.84
N LEU A 226 27.27 24.65 -16.18
CA LEU A 226 26.94 25.89 -16.85
C LEU A 226 27.99 26.10 -17.96
N PRO A 227 27.57 26.37 -19.21
CA PRO A 227 28.53 26.60 -20.28
C PRO A 227 29.47 27.75 -19.88
N PRO A 228 30.77 27.63 -20.16
CA PRO A 228 31.75 28.62 -19.73
C PRO A 228 31.34 30.00 -20.26
N ARG A 229 31.29 30.99 -19.35
CA ARG A 229 31.03 32.38 -19.72
C ARG A 229 32.04 32.78 -20.81
N ALA A 230 31.54 33.11 -21.99
CA ALA A 230 32.35 33.73 -23.03
C ALA A 230 32.93 35.03 -22.46
N VAL A 231 34.26 35.08 -22.36
CA VAL A 231 34.99 36.30 -22.02
C VAL A 231 34.98 37.17 -23.28
N ALA A 232 34.27 38.29 -23.22
CA ALA A 232 34.30 39.36 -24.22
C ALA A 232 35.37 40.39 -23.84
#